data_AF-A0AAD7BE47-F1
#
_entry.id   AF-A0AAD7BE47-F1
#
_cell.length_a   1.000
_cell.length_b   1.000
_cell.length_c   1.000
_cell.angle_alpha   90.00
_cell.angle_beta   90.00
_cell.angle_gamma   90.00
#
_symmetry.space_group_name_H-M   'P 1'
#
loop_
_entity.id
_entity.type
_entity.pdbx_description
1 polymer ?
#
loop_
_entity_poly.entity_id
_entity_poly.type
_entity_poly.pdbx_seq_one_letter_code
_entity_poly.pdbx_strand_id
1 'polypeptide(L)'
;MVERCASFTRVCETFSSSFVWMISLPLPLPGLALTEPEQWNNEWEAVLRRPMMTPEFCFSSMLNDNQQLGLDICLDAYPDLLSGTCAVQRTLTVEALQSFSNRDFENRWMRATPDARRKHLLAALAAVCSKARNLNGARAYCAPEIRLMRLRLSGTVFIDLLRSAMLDDVTYIPSTPRYVSHPKWDEFAALQGARNSDDLERVSLAEMMVLRTKFICYFLHFTLCSFHGLEYPVLMVTKEHKSIERAKDPQAAEHKKREREIFGTEAAKARRAFEIASTRERTAQRVGWCSYMGCAKHEPEDGSVKFTRCEQCFENMQRQVLYCSSKCQQADWKLRHREVCGKSLTFDAVATLPEHPANSNLAVHADLDGGPPWTGSDQQVVAHVYKSTNLASGGG
;
A
#
# COMPACT_ATOMS: atom_id res chain seq x y z
N MET A 1 17.33 -10.82 24.72
CA MET A 1 16.19 -9.91 24.61
C MET A 1 16.41 -9.11 23.34
N VAL A 2 15.76 -9.47 22.24
CA VAL A 2 15.87 -8.73 20.98
C VAL A 2 14.85 -7.60 21.07
N GLU A 3 15.31 -6.36 21.30
CA GLU A 3 14.44 -5.19 21.11
C GLU A 3 13.99 -5.18 19.65
N ARG A 4 12.72 -5.50 19.42
CA ARG A 4 12.12 -5.43 18.09
C ARG A 4 12.08 -3.96 17.70
N CYS A 5 12.92 -3.56 16.74
CA CYS A 5 12.73 -2.32 16.00
C CYS A 5 11.37 -2.42 15.30
N ALA A 6 10.34 -1.76 15.85
CA ALA A 6 9.10 -1.55 15.14
C ALA A 6 9.39 -0.60 13.96
N SER A 7 9.68 -1.16 12.79
CA SER A 7 9.87 -0.39 11.57
C SER A 7 8.49 0.07 11.09
N PHE A 8 8.12 1.30 11.46
CA PHE A 8 6.90 1.92 10.95
C PHE A 8 7.12 2.32 9.50
N THR A 9 6.27 1.82 8.61
CA THR A 9 6.30 2.20 7.20
C THR A 9 5.08 3.04 6.87
N ARG A 10 5.29 4.23 6.31
CA ARG A 10 4.21 5.15 5.93
C ARG A 10 3.39 4.53 4.79
N VAL A 11 2.13 4.23 5.04
CA VAL A 11 1.17 3.96 3.95
C VAL A 11 0.36 5.20 3.73
N CYS A 12 0.74 5.98 2.71
CA CYS A 12 -0.20 6.96 2.25
C CYS A 12 -1.42 6.26 1.64
N GLU A 13 -2.54 6.41 2.34
CA GLU A 13 -3.89 6.08 1.91
C GLU A 13 -4.61 7.42 1.69
N THR A 14 -3.93 8.33 1.00
CA THR A 14 -4.52 9.61 0.53
C THR A 14 -5.60 9.38 -0.52
N PHE A 15 -5.64 8.19 -1.11
CA PHE A 15 -6.70 7.80 -2.01
C PHE A 15 -7.94 7.45 -1.22
N SER A 16 -8.87 8.39 -1.28
CA SER A 16 -10.26 8.24 -0.87
C SER A 16 -10.66 6.78 -0.81
N SER A 17 -10.95 6.31 0.40
CA SER A 17 -11.69 5.07 0.65
C SER A 17 -13.01 4.98 -0.15
N SER A 18 -13.33 5.97 -0.98
CA SER A 18 -14.56 6.14 -1.73
C SER A 18 -14.39 6.51 -3.21
N PHE A 19 -13.25 6.25 -3.89
CA PHE A 19 -13.16 6.59 -5.34
C PHE A 19 -12.65 5.53 -6.32
N VAL A 20 -12.37 4.29 -5.92
CA VAL A 20 -12.19 3.21 -6.91
C VAL A 20 -13.56 2.58 -7.21
N TRP A 21 -14.44 3.29 -7.93
CA TRP A 21 -15.78 2.82 -8.30
C TRP A 21 -15.93 2.50 -9.79
N MET A 22 -14.88 2.67 -10.60
CA MET A 22 -14.99 2.59 -12.07
C MET A 22 -14.12 1.55 -12.76
N ILE A 23 -13.47 0.65 -12.01
CA ILE A 23 -13.28 -0.65 -12.63
C ILE A 23 -14.70 -1.19 -12.81
N SER A 24 -15.20 -1.21 -14.05
CA SER A 24 -16.51 -1.80 -14.39
C SER A 24 -16.58 -3.30 -14.04
N LEU A 25 -15.48 -3.84 -13.52
CA LEU A 25 -15.36 -5.15 -12.93
C LEU A 25 -15.55 -5.04 -11.42
N PRO A 26 -16.56 -5.70 -10.86
CA PRO A 26 -16.65 -5.84 -9.42
C PRO A 26 -15.39 -6.51 -8.88
N LEU A 27 -14.58 -5.78 -8.11
CA LEU A 27 -13.45 -6.36 -7.42
C LEU A 27 -13.91 -7.17 -6.21
N PRO A 28 -13.16 -8.22 -5.83
CA PRO A 28 -13.40 -8.94 -4.57
C PRO A 28 -13.29 -8.01 -3.36
N LEU A 29 -14.17 -8.18 -2.38
CA LEU A 29 -14.23 -7.32 -1.20
C LEU A 29 -13.00 -7.52 -0.30
N PRO A 30 -12.30 -6.45 0.13
CA PRO A 30 -11.11 -6.55 0.98
C PRO A 30 -11.32 -7.34 2.27
N GLY A 31 -12.47 -7.23 2.91
CA GLY A 31 -12.67 -7.91 4.19
C GLY A 31 -12.97 -9.41 4.07
N LEU A 32 -13.38 -9.90 2.89
CA LEU A 32 -13.41 -11.36 2.63
C LEU A 32 -12.00 -11.95 2.57
N ALA A 33 -10.98 -11.12 2.33
CA ALA A 33 -9.61 -11.58 2.24
C ALA A 33 -9.15 -12.24 3.56
N LEU A 34 -9.60 -11.73 4.72
CA LEU A 34 -9.26 -12.31 6.02
C LEU A 34 -10.22 -13.41 6.46
N THR A 35 -11.52 -13.31 6.16
CA THR A 35 -12.49 -14.31 6.64
C THR A 35 -12.53 -15.56 5.76
N GLU A 36 -12.38 -15.38 4.44
CA GLU A 36 -12.54 -16.42 3.43
C GLU A 36 -11.45 -16.31 2.34
N PRO A 37 -10.15 -16.38 2.71
CA PRO A 37 -9.02 -16.07 1.84
C PRO A 37 -9.00 -16.88 0.54
N GLU A 38 -9.37 -18.16 0.60
CA GLU A 38 -9.39 -19.04 -0.58
C GLU A 38 -10.46 -18.61 -1.59
N GLN A 39 -11.69 -18.35 -1.13
CA GLN A 39 -12.76 -17.88 -2.01
C GLN A 39 -12.41 -16.50 -2.59
N TRP A 40 -12.01 -15.57 -1.74
CA TRP A 40 -11.60 -14.22 -2.15
C TRP A 40 -10.48 -14.27 -3.19
N ASN A 41 -9.48 -15.13 -3.00
CA ASN A 41 -8.40 -15.30 -3.96
C ASN A 41 -8.90 -15.92 -5.28
N ASN A 42 -9.80 -16.90 -5.24
CA ASN A 42 -10.38 -17.49 -6.44
C ASN A 42 -11.15 -16.46 -7.29
N GLU A 43 -11.87 -15.54 -6.64
CA GLU A 43 -12.54 -14.42 -7.31
C GLU A 43 -11.51 -13.49 -7.99
N TRP A 44 -10.42 -13.15 -7.30
CA TRP A 44 -9.32 -12.39 -7.89
C TRP A 44 -8.69 -13.11 -9.09
N GLU A 45 -8.40 -14.40 -8.96
CA GLU A 45 -7.82 -15.20 -10.05
C GLU A 45 -8.79 -15.33 -11.25
N ALA A 46 -10.10 -15.20 -11.04
CA ALA A 46 -11.08 -15.09 -12.13
C ALA A 46 -11.05 -13.71 -12.81
N VAL A 47 -10.90 -12.62 -12.05
CA VAL A 47 -10.73 -11.27 -12.60
C VAL A 47 -9.44 -11.18 -13.41
N LEU A 48 -8.31 -11.60 -12.84
CA LEU A 48 -6.99 -11.52 -13.46
C LEU A 48 -6.83 -12.41 -14.72
N ARG A 49 -7.72 -13.40 -14.92
CA ARG A 49 -7.76 -14.22 -16.14
C ARG A 49 -8.48 -13.54 -17.30
N ARG A 50 -9.21 -12.46 -17.07
CA ARG A 50 -9.96 -11.77 -18.13
C ARG A 50 -8.95 -11.12 -19.10
N PRO A 51 -9.09 -11.30 -20.42
CA PRO A 51 -8.19 -10.70 -21.41
C PRO A 51 -8.08 -9.17 -21.33
N MET A 52 -9.11 -8.52 -20.76
CA MET A 52 -9.17 -7.07 -20.60
C MET A 52 -8.26 -6.52 -19.48
N MET A 53 -7.64 -7.35 -18.64
CA MET A 53 -6.72 -6.89 -17.59
C MET A 53 -5.35 -6.51 -18.17
N THR A 54 -5.34 -5.57 -19.11
CA THR A 54 -4.13 -5.03 -19.74
C THR A 54 -3.70 -3.71 -19.07
N PRO A 55 -2.44 -3.28 -19.23
CA PRO A 55 -1.98 -1.98 -18.73
C PRO A 55 -2.86 -0.81 -19.20
N GLU A 56 -3.31 -0.84 -20.46
CA GLU A 56 -4.18 0.19 -21.05
C GLU A 56 -5.52 0.28 -20.32
N PHE A 57 -6.18 -0.86 -20.09
CA PHE A 57 -7.46 -0.87 -19.38
C PHE A 57 -7.32 -0.39 -17.94
N CYS A 58 -6.28 -0.85 -17.23
CA CYS A 58 -5.98 -0.40 -15.88
C CYS A 58 -5.71 1.12 -15.83
N PHE A 59 -4.94 1.64 -16.78
CA PHE A 59 -4.65 3.07 -16.90
C PHE A 59 -5.92 3.87 -17.18
N SER A 60 -6.73 3.48 -18.17
CA SER A 60 -7.99 4.17 -18.46
C SER A 60 -8.93 4.20 -17.26
N SER A 61 -9.01 3.10 -16.50
CA SER A 61 -9.81 3.07 -15.27
C SER A 61 -9.32 4.10 -14.24
N MET A 62 -8.01 4.17 -14.01
CA MET A 62 -7.43 5.09 -13.04
C MET A 62 -7.43 6.54 -13.50
N LEU A 63 -7.26 6.79 -14.79
CA LEU A 63 -7.40 8.12 -15.37
C LEU A 63 -8.83 8.63 -15.15
N ASN A 64 -9.84 7.80 -15.38
CA ASN A 64 -11.23 8.16 -15.09
C ASN A 64 -11.43 8.46 -13.59
N ASP A 65 -10.90 7.61 -12.69
CA ASP A 65 -11.00 7.82 -11.24
C ASP A 65 -10.33 9.16 -10.83
N ASN A 66 -9.15 9.44 -11.39
CA ASN A 66 -8.40 10.67 -11.11
C ASN A 66 -9.05 11.92 -11.72
N GLN A 67 -9.68 11.81 -12.89
CA GLN A 67 -10.46 12.90 -13.48
C GLN A 67 -11.62 13.33 -12.57
N GLN A 68 -12.19 12.40 -11.81
CA GLN A 68 -13.29 12.69 -10.88
C GLN A 68 -12.79 13.26 -9.56
N LEU A 69 -11.63 12.81 -9.10
CA LEU A 69 -10.96 13.38 -7.94
C LEU A 69 -10.48 14.81 -8.21
N GLY A 70 -10.01 15.07 -9.43
CA GLY A 70 -9.41 16.33 -9.83
C GLY A 70 -7.90 16.34 -9.63
N LEU A 71 -7.21 17.03 -10.56
CA LEU A 71 -5.76 17.04 -10.67
C LEU A 71 -5.05 17.46 -9.36
N ASP A 72 -5.54 18.50 -8.68
CA ASP A 72 -4.90 19.02 -7.47
C ASP A 72 -4.85 17.96 -6.35
N ILE A 73 -5.90 17.14 -6.21
CA ILE A 73 -5.94 16.06 -5.22
C ILE A 73 -4.94 14.96 -5.57
N CYS A 74 -4.88 14.57 -6.85
CA CYS A 74 -3.94 13.56 -7.32
C CYS A 74 -2.49 13.99 -7.11
N LEU A 75 -2.16 15.24 -7.47
CA LEU A 75 -0.82 15.79 -7.29
C LEU A 75 -0.44 15.95 -5.80
N ASP A 76 -1.40 16.25 -4.93
CA ASP A 76 -1.16 16.32 -3.49
C ASP A 76 -0.88 14.94 -2.87
N ALA A 77 -1.62 13.93 -3.32
CA ALA A 77 -1.50 12.55 -2.84
C ALA A 77 -0.23 11.84 -3.31
N TYR A 78 0.26 12.18 -4.50
CA TYR A 78 1.33 11.46 -5.19
C TYR A 78 2.69 11.45 -4.44
N PRO A 79 3.22 12.57 -3.93
CA PRO A 79 4.50 12.58 -3.19
C PRO A 79 4.54 11.64 -1.98
N ASP A 80 3.45 11.57 -1.23
CA ASP A 80 3.37 10.70 -0.06
C ASP A 80 3.26 9.22 -0.47
N LEU A 81 2.56 8.94 -1.57
CA LEU A 81 2.53 7.61 -2.16
C LEU A 81 3.93 7.18 -2.64
N LEU A 82 4.64 8.05 -3.35
CA LEU A 82 6.00 7.84 -3.86
C LEU A 82 6.99 7.58 -2.72
N SER A 83 7.13 8.54 -1.80
CA SER A 83 8.04 8.45 -0.66
C SER A 83 7.73 7.25 0.25
N GLY A 84 6.44 6.98 0.50
CA GLY A 84 6.00 5.80 1.23
C GLY A 84 6.44 4.51 0.54
N THR A 85 6.34 4.44 -0.78
CA THR A 85 6.75 3.25 -1.55
C THR A 85 8.26 3.02 -1.49
N CYS A 86 9.07 4.06 -1.64
CA CYS A 86 10.52 3.96 -1.49
C CYS A 86 10.91 3.48 -0.07
N ALA A 87 10.23 3.98 0.97
CA ALA A 87 10.44 3.53 2.33
C ALA A 87 10.09 2.05 2.52
N VAL A 88 8.96 1.57 1.98
CA VAL A 88 8.59 0.15 1.98
C VAL A 88 9.66 -0.70 1.31
N GLN A 89 10.13 -0.27 0.14
CA GLN A 89 11.10 -1.02 -0.64
C GLN A 89 12.44 -1.16 0.07
N ARG A 90 12.90 -0.10 0.75
CA ARG A 90 14.07 -0.16 1.62
C ARG A 90 13.85 -1.13 2.78
N THR A 91 12.72 -1.04 3.48
CA THR A 91 12.39 -1.96 4.59
C THR A 91 12.38 -3.41 4.13
N LEU A 92 11.72 -3.70 2.99
CA LEU A 92 11.72 -5.02 2.37
C LEU A 92 13.16 -5.50 2.09
N THR A 93 14.01 -4.63 1.55
CA THR A 93 15.39 -5.00 1.20
C THR A 93 16.19 -5.37 2.45
N VAL A 94 16.09 -4.58 3.52
CA VAL A 94 16.76 -4.87 4.79
C VAL A 94 16.28 -6.19 5.38
N GLU A 95 14.97 -6.41 5.45
CA GLU A 95 14.38 -7.65 5.99
C GLU A 95 14.72 -8.87 5.13
N ALA A 96 14.77 -8.72 3.80
CA ALA A 96 15.17 -9.78 2.89
C ALA A 96 16.64 -10.16 3.08
N LEU A 97 17.55 -9.17 3.17
CA LEU A 97 18.98 -9.41 3.42
C LEU A 97 19.20 -10.13 4.76
N GLN A 98 18.50 -9.71 5.82
CA GLN A 98 18.54 -10.39 7.11
C GLN A 98 17.97 -11.81 7.03
N SER A 99 16.88 -12.00 6.29
CA SER A 99 16.25 -13.32 6.13
C SER A 99 17.13 -14.29 5.34
N PHE A 100 17.81 -13.82 4.28
CA PHE A 100 18.78 -14.62 3.54
C PHE A 100 19.99 -14.98 4.39
N SER A 101 20.58 -14.02 5.09
CA SER A 101 21.84 -14.22 5.81
C SER A 101 21.66 -14.96 7.14
N ASN A 102 20.64 -14.60 7.93
CA ASN A 102 20.53 -15.04 9.32
C ASN A 102 19.49 -16.16 9.52
N ARG A 103 18.58 -16.37 8.56
CA ARG A 103 17.44 -17.29 8.72
C ARG A 103 17.37 -18.39 7.67
N ASP A 104 18.39 -18.47 6.80
CA ASP A 104 18.48 -19.44 5.70
C ASP A 104 17.20 -19.45 4.84
N PHE A 105 16.59 -18.27 4.62
CA PHE A 105 15.27 -18.18 4.02
C PHE A 105 15.23 -18.84 2.64
N GLU A 106 16.23 -18.59 1.79
CA GLU A 106 16.25 -19.11 0.41
C GLU A 106 16.21 -20.64 0.39
N ASN A 107 17.10 -21.32 1.11
CA ASN A 107 17.12 -22.79 1.12
C ASN A 107 15.87 -23.39 1.79
N ARG A 108 15.34 -22.75 2.83
CA ARG A 108 14.09 -23.19 3.48
C ARG A 108 12.89 -23.02 2.56
N TRP A 109 12.81 -21.90 1.84
CA TRP A 109 11.76 -21.62 0.87
C TRP A 109 11.80 -22.57 -0.33
N MET A 110 13.02 -22.87 -0.81
CA MET A 110 13.24 -23.82 -1.90
C MET A 110 12.83 -25.25 -1.52
N ARG A 111 13.10 -25.66 -0.27
CA ARG A 111 12.69 -26.97 0.28
C ARG A 111 11.21 -27.04 0.66
N ALA A 112 10.54 -25.90 0.85
CA ALA A 112 9.13 -25.87 1.21
C ALA A 112 8.28 -26.50 0.10
N THR A 113 7.29 -27.31 0.48
CA THR A 113 6.36 -27.91 -0.48
C THR A 113 5.52 -26.83 -1.16
N PRO A 114 4.97 -27.10 -2.36
CA PRO A 114 4.06 -26.17 -3.03
C PRO A 114 2.89 -25.71 -2.16
N ASP A 115 2.35 -26.59 -1.31
CA ASP A 115 1.24 -26.25 -0.42
C ASP A 115 1.67 -25.39 0.77
N ALA A 116 2.87 -25.63 1.33
CA ALA A 116 3.44 -24.75 2.34
C ALA A 116 3.68 -23.34 1.78
N ARG A 117 4.24 -23.24 0.57
CA ARG A 117 4.41 -21.93 -0.12
C ARG A 117 3.06 -21.27 -0.38
N ARG A 118 2.08 -22.01 -0.94
CA ARG A 118 0.72 -21.50 -1.19
C ARG A 118 0.13 -20.88 0.07
N LYS A 119 0.24 -21.56 1.21
CA LYS A 119 -0.30 -21.09 2.49
C LYS A 119 0.25 -19.71 2.88
N HIS A 120 1.57 -19.52 2.81
CA HIS A 120 2.19 -18.24 3.15
C HIS A 120 1.88 -17.14 2.13
N LEU A 121 1.91 -17.46 0.83
CA LEU A 121 1.57 -16.53 -0.24
C LEU A 121 0.12 -16.05 -0.13
N LEU A 122 -0.81 -16.96 0.16
CA LEU A 122 -2.23 -16.62 0.33
C LEU A 122 -2.46 -15.78 1.59
N ALA A 123 -1.82 -16.13 2.71
CA ALA A 123 -1.92 -15.34 3.93
C ALA A 123 -1.37 -13.92 3.75
N ALA A 124 -0.27 -13.76 3.01
CA ALA A 124 0.30 -12.46 2.67
C ALA A 124 -0.63 -11.65 1.75
N LEU A 125 -1.16 -12.25 0.68
CA LEU A 125 -2.12 -11.60 -0.21
C LEU A 125 -3.35 -11.10 0.55
N ALA A 126 -3.92 -11.97 1.39
CA ALA A 126 -5.07 -11.67 2.21
C ALA A 126 -4.82 -10.47 3.13
N ALA A 127 -3.71 -10.54 3.87
CA ALA A 127 -3.34 -9.50 4.82
C ALA A 127 -3.01 -8.16 4.16
N VAL A 128 -2.30 -8.14 3.03
CA VAL A 128 -2.00 -6.89 2.32
C VAL A 128 -3.28 -6.25 1.77
N CYS A 129 -4.13 -7.04 1.13
CA CYS A 129 -5.35 -6.52 0.50
C CYS A 129 -6.42 -6.10 1.52
N SER A 130 -6.43 -6.68 2.72
CA SER A 130 -7.38 -6.29 3.77
C SER A 130 -7.00 -4.96 4.43
N LYS A 131 -5.71 -4.62 4.46
CA LYS A 131 -5.19 -3.44 5.18
C LYS A 131 -5.53 -2.13 4.49
N ALA A 132 -5.53 -2.10 3.15
CA ALA A 132 -5.80 -0.88 2.40
C ALA A 132 -6.56 -1.13 1.10
N ARG A 133 -7.57 -0.30 0.82
CA ARG A 133 -8.44 -0.46 -0.37
C ARG A 133 -7.66 -0.27 -1.67
N ASN A 134 -6.78 0.72 -1.72
CA ASN A 134 -5.93 0.97 -2.89
C ASN A 134 -4.96 -0.20 -3.14
N LEU A 135 -4.47 -0.88 -2.11
CA LEU A 135 -3.64 -2.08 -2.28
C LEU A 135 -4.44 -3.27 -2.81
N ASN A 136 -5.69 -3.47 -2.35
CA ASN A 136 -6.58 -4.47 -2.98
C ASN A 136 -6.76 -4.16 -4.47
N GLY A 137 -7.04 -2.90 -4.84
CA GLY A 137 -7.14 -2.48 -6.25
C GLY A 137 -5.83 -2.68 -7.03
N ALA A 138 -4.70 -2.33 -6.44
CA ALA A 138 -3.37 -2.41 -7.07
C ALA A 138 -2.95 -3.84 -7.44
N ARG A 139 -3.58 -4.86 -6.85
CA ARG A 139 -3.41 -6.26 -7.26
C ARG A 139 -3.72 -6.46 -8.75
N ALA A 140 -4.67 -5.69 -9.31
CA ALA A 140 -4.98 -5.70 -10.73
C ALA A 140 -3.76 -5.37 -11.61
N TYR A 141 -2.85 -4.52 -11.14
CA TYR A 141 -1.66 -4.09 -11.88
C TYR A 141 -0.53 -5.13 -11.83
N CYS A 142 -0.64 -6.09 -10.92
CA CYS A 142 0.42 -7.06 -10.61
C CYS A 142 0.10 -8.46 -11.17
N ALA A 143 -0.85 -8.57 -12.08
CA ALA A 143 -1.29 -9.85 -12.65
C ALA A 143 -0.15 -10.70 -13.24
N PRO A 144 0.87 -10.12 -13.90
CA PRO A 144 1.97 -10.93 -14.42
C PRO A 144 2.90 -11.49 -13.34
N GLU A 145 3.15 -10.74 -12.27
CA GLU A 145 4.12 -11.09 -11.23
C GLU A 145 3.48 -11.92 -10.11
N ILE A 146 2.26 -11.57 -9.71
CA ILE A 146 1.59 -12.07 -8.52
C ILE A 146 0.37 -12.90 -8.90
N ARG A 147 0.64 -14.19 -9.15
CA ARG A 147 -0.37 -15.24 -9.37
C ARG A 147 -0.07 -16.37 -8.41
N LEU A 148 -1.05 -16.76 -7.59
CA LEU A 148 -0.81 -17.77 -6.55
C LEU A 148 -0.35 -19.10 -7.15
N MET A 149 -0.94 -19.49 -8.28
CA MET A 149 -0.58 -20.70 -8.99
C MET A 149 0.85 -20.68 -9.54
N ARG A 150 1.34 -19.53 -10.00
CA ARG A 150 2.71 -19.41 -10.54
C ARG A 150 3.75 -19.47 -9.41
N LEU A 151 3.53 -18.67 -8.36
CA LEU A 151 4.48 -18.49 -7.26
C LEU A 151 4.62 -19.73 -6.38
N ARG A 152 3.56 -20.55 -6.23
CA ARG A 152 3.63 -21.75 -5.39
C ARG A 152 4.42 -22.90 -6.03
N LEU A 153 4.40 -22.99 -7.37
CA LEU A 153 4.96 -24.13 -8.11
C LEU A 153 6.48 -24.12 -8.08
N SER A 154 7.11 -22.95 -8.25
CA SER A 154 8.55 -22.81 -8.19
C SER A 154 8.96 -21.80 -7.13
N GLY A 155 9.77 -22.23 -6.15
CA GLY A 155 10.36 -21.34 -5.17
C GLY A 155 11.24 -20.26 -5.81
N THR A 156 11.91 -20.58 -6.93
CA THR A 156 12.80 -19.63 -7.63
C THR A 156 12.05 -18.41 -8.11
N VAL A 157 10.83 -18.57 -8.64
CA VAL A 157 10.05 -17.44 -9.18
C VAL A 157 9.76 -16.40 -8.10
N PHE A 158 9.51 -16.83 -6.86
CA PHE A 158 9.34 -15.90 -5.75
C PHE A 158 10.66 -15.22 -5.36
N ILE A 159 11.76 -15.98 -5.33
CA ILE A 159 13.09 -15.44 -4.98
C ILE A 159 13.56 -14.44 -6.02
N ASP A 160 13.37 -14.72 -7.31
CA ASP A 160 13.71 -13.83 -8.41
C ASP A 160 12.90 -12.53 -8.35
N LEU A 161 11.58 -12.64 -8.07
CA LEU A 161 10.73 -11.48 -7.84
C LEU A 161 11.20 -10.66 -6.64
N LEU A 162 11.54 -11.33 -5.52
CA LEU A 162 12.06 -10.68 -4.31
C LEU A 162 13.33 -9.89 -4.63
N ARG A 163 14.31 -10.53 -5.29
CA ARG A 163 15.56 -9.89 -5.70
C ARG A 163 15.34 -8.72 -6.66
N SER A 164 14.40 -8.85 -7.61
CA SER A 164 14.09 -7.77 -8.57
C SER A 164 13.51 -6.52 -7.90
N ALA A 165 12.86 -6.68 -6.74
CA ALA A 165 12.28 -5.59 -5.97
C ALA A 165 13.24 -5.00 -4.94
N MET A 166 14.41 -5.62 -4.70
CA MET A 166 15.40 -5.15 -3.73
C MET A 166 16.21 -3.97 -4.25
N LEU A 167 16.62 -3.08 -3.35
CA LEU A 167 17.55 -1.99 -3.64
C LEU A 167 18.99 -2.50 -3.64
N ASP A 168 19.83 -1.87 -4.46
CA ASP A 168 21.27 -2.15 -4.48
C ASP A 168 22.00 -1.51 -3.27
N ASP A 169 21.49 -0.37 -2.78
CA ASP A 169 21.97 0.34 -1.60
C ASP A 169 20.82 0.60 -0.60
N VAL A 170 21.03 0.22 0.66
CA VAL A 170 20.10 0.40 1.77
C VAL A 170 20.52 1.50 2.75
N THR A 171 21.66 2.16 2.51
CA THR A 171 22.15 3.26 3.35
C THR A 171 21.26 4.50 3.25
N TYR A 172 20.50 4.63 2.17
CA TYR A 172 19.52 5.69 1.97
C TYR A 172 18.15 5.20 1.48
N ILE A 173 17.15 6.09 1.54
CA ILE A 173 15.82 5.87 0.93
C ILE A 173 15.87 6.56 -0.44
N PRO A 174 15.68 5.85 -1.55
CA PRO A 174 15.74 6.47 -2.87
C PRO A 174 14.56 7.42 -3.09
N SER A 175 14.75 8.41 -3.96
CA SER A 175 13.70 9.36 -4.38
C SER A 175 12.67 8.72 -5.31
N THR A 176 13.10 7.72 -6.09
CA THR A 176 12.26 6.93 -6.98
C THR A 176 12.35 5.45 -6.62
N PRO A 177 11.23 4.71 -6.64
CA PRO A 177 11.28 3.29 -6.33
C PRO A 177 11.89 2.52 -7.51
N ARG A 178 12.56 1.41 -7.22
CA ARG A 178 12.96 0.44 -8.25
C ARG A 178 11.72 -0.29 -8.75
N TYR A 179 11.27 0.06 -9.96
CA TYR A 179 10.14 -0.61 -10.59
C TYR A 179 10.51 -2.05 -11.00
N VAL A 180 9.62 -3.01 -10.72
CA VAL A 180 9.77 -4.39 -11.19
C VAL A 180 9.46 -4.45 -12.68
N SER A 181 10.46 -4.75 -13.50
CA SER A 181 10.33 -4.80 -14.96
C SER A 181 9.34 -5.86 -15.43
N HIS A 182 8.56 -5.52 -16.44
CA HIS A 182 7.70 -6.46 -17.14
C HIS A 182 7.46 -5.95 -18.57
N PRO A 183 7.71 -6.75 -19.62
CA PRO A 183 7.73 -6.25 -21.00
C PRO A 183 6.51 -5.41 -21.41
N LYS A 184 5.30 -5.87 -21.09
CA LYS A 184 4.06 -5.13 -21.42
C LYS A 184 3.90 -3.83 -20.63
N TRP A 185 4.35 -3.81 -19.38
CA TRP A 185 4.26 -2.60 -18.54
C TRP A 185 5.31 -1.58 -18.96
N ASP A 186 6.52 -2.04 -19.27
CA ASP A 186 7.63 -1.21 -19.72
C ASP A 186 7.33 -0.60 -21.09
N GLU A 187 6.82 -1.40 -22.04
CA GLU A 187 6.36 -0.94 -23.35
C GLU A 187 5.22 0.09 -23.21
N PHE A 188 4.20 -0.21 -22.40
CA PHE A 188 3.09 0.70 -22.17
C PHE A 188 3.55 2.03 -21.56
N ALA A 189 4.38 1.99 -20.51
CA ALA A 189 4.90 3.19 -19.87
C ALA A 189 5.76 4.03 -20.82
N ALA A 190 6.58 3.39 -21.65
CA ALA A 190 7.37 4.07 -22.68
C ALA A 190 6.47 4.74 -23.73
N LEU A 191 5.43 4.06 -24.19
CA LEU A 191 4.46 4.60 -25.15
C LEU A 191 3.70 5.80 -24.59
N GLN A 192 3.29 5.76 -23.32
CA GLN A 192 2.64 6.90 -22.67
C GLN A 192 3.62 8.05 -22.42
N GLY A 193 4.86 7.75 -22.01
CA GLY A 193 5.89 8.77 -21.78
C GLY A 193 6.32 9.51 -23.05
N ALA A 194 6.19 8.87 -24.23
CA ALA A 194 6.46 9.49 -25.52
C ALA A 194 5.32 10.41 -26.02
N ARG A 195 4.15 10.38 -25.39
CA ARG A 195 3.02 11.26 -25.72
C ARG A 195 3.18 12.60 -25.00
N ASN A 196 2.72 13.67 -25.63
CA ASN A 196 2.56 14.98 -24.98
C ASN A 196 1.31 14.95 -24.08
N SER A 197 1.38 14.15 -23.02
CA SER A 197 0.29 13.97 -22.05
C SER A 197 0.17 15.16 -21.11
N ASP A 198 -1.06 15.44 -20.69
CA ASP A 198 -1.32 16.45 -19.66
C ASP A 198 -0.89 15.97 -18.26
N ASP A 199 -0.87 16.87 -17.28
CA ASP A 199 -0.44 16.55 -15.92
C ASP A 199 -1.33 15.49 -15.24
N LEU A 200 -2.60 15.35 -15.66
CA LEU A 200 -3.51 14.34 -15.11
C LEU A 200 -3.14 12.94 -15.60
N GLU A 201 -2.91 12.79 -16.91
CA GLU A 201 -2.43 11.54 -17.49
C GLU A 201 -1.07 11.14 -16.91
N ARG A 202 -0.15 12.12 -16.76
CA ARG A 202 1.18 11.91 -16.18
C ARG A 202 1.10 11.44 -14.74
N VAL A 203 0.32 12.11 -13.89
CA VAL A 203 0.18 11.71 -12.49
C VAL A 203 -0.53 10.36 -12.36
N SER A 204 -1.56 10.08 -13.16
CA SER A 204 -2.23 8.78 -13.17
C SER A 204 -1.30 7.62 -13.54
N LEU A 205 -0.43 7.80 -14.55
CA LEU A 205 0.53 6.78 -14.93
C LEU A 205 1.55 6.55 -13.83
N ALA A 206 2.10 7.64 -13.29
CA ALA A 206 3.10 7.58 -12.22
C ALA A 206 2.53 6.92 -10.96
N GLU A 207 1.31 7.29 -10.57
CA GLU A 207 0.59 6.70 -9.45
C GLU A 207 0.37 5.19 -9.64
N MET A 208 -0.06 4.77 -10.84
CA MET A 208 -0.23 3.35 -11.18
C MET A 208 1.04 2.54 -10.96
N MET A 209 2.16 3.04 -11.49
CA MET A 209 3.45 2.35 -11.42
C MET A 209 3.97 2.27 -9.99
N VAL A 210 3.75 3.34 -9.20
CA VAL A 210 4.10 3.38 -7.78
C VAL A 210 3.21 2.43 -6.97
N LEU A 211 1.89 2.44 -7.19
CA LEU A 211 0.96 1.51 -6.52
C LEU A 211 1.27 0.04 -6.83
N ARG A 212 1.56 -0.28 -8.10
CA ARG A 212 2.02 -1.62 -8.52
C ARG A 212 3.26 -2.04 -7.72
N THR A 213 4.26 -1.17 -7.65
CA THR A 213 5.51 -1.45 -6.92
C THR A 213 5.29 -1.57 -5.42
N LYS A 214 4.47 -0.69 -4.83
CA LYS A 214 4.10 -0.71 -3.42
C LYS A 214 3.40 -2.01 -3.04
N PHE A 215 2.46 -2.46 -3.86
CA PHE A 215 1.76 -3.72 -3.66
C PHE A 215 2.72 -4.91 -3.69
N ILE A 216 3.60 -4.97 -4.71
CA ILE A 216 4.61 -6.04 -4.81
C ILE A 216 5.50 -6.04 -3.56
N CYS A 217 5.98 -4.88 -3.12
CA CYS A 217 6.86 -4.81 -1.96
C CYS A 217 6.16 -5.28 -0.67
N TYR A 218 4.91 -4.88 -0.44
CA TYR A 218 4.15 -5.35 0.71
C TYR A 218 3.85 -6.84 0.64
N PHE A 219 3.46 -7.36 -0.52
CA PHE A 219 3.21 -8.78 -0.70
C PHE A 219 4.44 -9.63 -0.37
N LEU A 220 5.60 -9.23 -0.88
CA LEU A 220 6.87 -9.89 -0.61
C LEU A 220 7.23 -9.83 0.88
N HIS A 221 7.13 -8.64 1.50
CA HIS A 221 7.43 -8.45 2.91
C HIS A 221 6.50 -9.29 3.80
N PHE A 222 5.19 -9.27 3.55
CA PHE A 222 4.22 -10.05 4.33
C PHE A 222 4.42 -11.56 4.13
N THR A 223 4.90 -11.99 2.97
CA THR A 223 5.26 -13.40 2.74
C THR A 223 6.46 -13.79 3.61
N LEU A 224 7.49 -12.94 3.71
CA LEU A 224 8.63 -13.16 4.63
C LEU A 224 8.15 -13.23 6.08
N CYS A 225 7.32 -12.28 6.53
CA CYS A 225 6.75 -12.28 7.88
C CYS A 225 5.96 -13.57 8.15
N SER A 226 5.05 -13.95 7.24
CA SER A 226 4.25 -15.16 7.36
C SER A 226 5.11 -16.42 7.44
N PHE A 227 6.14 -16.52 6.60
CA PHE A 227 7.03 -17.68 6.56
C PHE A 227 7.88 -17.80 7.84
N HIS A 228 8.28 -16.68 8.43
CA HIS A 228 9.05 -16.63 9.67
C HIS A 228 8.19 -16.63 10.94
N GLY A 229 6.85 -16.61 10.83
CA GLY A 229 5.95 -16.50 11.98
C GLY A 229 6.05 -15.14 12.70
N LEU A 230 6.39 -14.09 11.96
CA LEU A 230 6.44 -12.72 12.47
C LEU A 230 5.09 -12.03 12.29
N GLU A 231 4.82 -11.04 13.13
CA GLU A 231 3.68 -10.15 12.97
C GLU A 231 3.83 -9.32 11.69
N TYR A 232 2.69 -9.04 11.07
CA TYR A 232 2.68 -8.15 9.90
C TYR A 232 2.93 -6.71 10.33
N PRO A 233 3.71 -5.94 9.53
CA PRO A 233 3.93 -4.54 9.83
C PRO A 233 2.60 -3.78 9.79
N VAL A 234 2.48 -2.80 10.68
CA VAL A 234 1.31 -1.91 10.71
C VAL A 234 1.37 -0.99 9.50
N LEU A 235 0.32 -1.04 8.68
CA LEU A 235 0.13 -0.09 7.58
C LEU A 235 -0.49 1.16 8.16
N MET A 236 0.33 2.18 8.39
CA MET A 236 -0.14 3.42 8.98
C MET A 236 -0.83 4.25 7.93
N VAL A 237 -2.11 4.53 8.14
CA VAL A 237 -2.99 5.20 7.19
C VAL A 237 -3.05 6.70 7.49
N THR A 238 -2.82 7.55 6.50
CA THR A 238 -2.94 9.01 6.64
C THR A 238 -4.39 9.44 6.70
N LYS A 239 -4.72 10.39 7.60
CA LYS A 239 -6.05 11.02 7.63
C LYS A 239 -6.30 11.75 6.32
N GLU A 240 -7.26 11.29 5.54
CA GLU A 240 -7.75 12.03 4.38
C GLU A 240 -8.38 13.36 4.79
N HIS A 241 -8.31 14.34 3.90
CA HIS A 241 -9.18 15.51 3.96
C HIS A 241 -10.64 15.04 3.94
N LYS A 242 -11.50 15.65 4.79
CA LYS A 242 -12.95 15.54 4.61
C LYS A 242 -13.28 16.18 3.27
N SER A 243 -13.24 15.41 2.19
CA SER A 243 -13.57 15.93 0.88
C SER A 243 -14.93 16.61 0.94
N ILE A 244 -14.98 17.77 0.30
CA ILE A 244 -16.16 18.58 0.01
C ILE A 244 -17.40 17.69 -0.19
N GLU A 245 -18.50 18.11 0.44
CA GLU A 245 -19.83 17.47 0.51
C GLU A 245 -20.14 16.48 -0.63
N ARG A 246 -19.73 15.20 -0.45
CA ARG A 246 -19.97 14.07 -1.38
C ARG A 246 -21.46 13.71 -1.56
N ALA A 247 -22.37 14.39 -0.87
CA ALA A 247 -23.78 14.02 -0.81
C ALA A 247 -24.53 14.17 -2.16
N LYS A 248 -23.91 14.78 -3.18
CA LYS A 248 -24.55 15.06 -4.48
C LYS A 248 -23.86 14.45 -5.70
N ASP A 249 -22.93 13.50 -5.52
CA ASP A 249 -22.29 12.85 -6.68
C ASP A 249 -23.31 12.03 -7.49
N PRO A 250 -23.66 12.43 -8.74
CA PRO A 250 -24.59 11.68 -9.58
C PRO A 250 -24.11 10.27 -9.89
N GLN A 251 -22.79 10.04 -9.89
CA GLN A 251 -22.22 8.74 -10.21
C GLN A 251 -22.36 7.74 -9.08
N ALA A 252 -22.41 8.20 -7.82
CA ALA A 252 -22.71 7.32 -6.69
C ALA A 252 -24.08 6.62 -6.85
N ALA A 253 -25.04 7.27 -7.51
CA ALA A 253 -26.34 6.67 -7.82
C ALA A 253 -26.22 5.62 -8.94
N GLU A 254 -25.52 5.94 -10.03
CA GLU A 254 -25.30 5.02 -11.15
C GLU A 254 -24.50 3.79 -10.73
N HIS A 255 -23.48 3.96 -9.89
CA HIS A 255 -22.72 2.86 -9.31
C HIS A 255 -23.62 1.96 -8.45
N LYS A 256 -24.45 2.55 -7.56
CA LYS A 256 -25.41 1.78 -6.75
C LYS A 256 -26.39 0.99 -7.62
N LYS A 257 -26.81 1.55 -8.75
CA LYS A 257 -27.68 0.89 -9.74
C LYS A 257 -26.95 -0.28 -10.40
N ARG A 258 -25.74 -0.06 -10.92
CA ARG A 258 -24.91 -1.09 -11.55
C ARG A 258 -24.58 -2.24 -10.61
N GLU A 259 -24.25 -1.97 -9.34
CA GLU A 259 -24.06 -3.03 -8.34
C GLU A 259 -25.31 -3.88 -8.16
N ARG A 260 -26.50 -3.27 -8.15
CA ARG A 260 -27.77 -4.01 -8.03
C ARG A 260 -28.03 -4.85 -9.28
N GLU A 261 -27.67 -4.37 -10.47
CA GLU A 261 -27.79 -5.14 -11.72
C GLU A 261 -26.85 -6.34 -11.74
N ILE A 262 -25.62 -6.19 -11.24
CA ILE A 262 -24.61 -7.25 -11.23
C ILE A 262 -24.89 -8.31 -10.16
N PHE A 263 -25.25 -7.89 -8.95
CA PHE A 263 -25.33 -8.79 -7.79
C PHE A 263 -26.76 -9.07 -7.31
N GLY A 264 -27.74 -8.33 -7.79
CA GLY A 264 -29.06 -8.25 -7.18
C GLY A 264 -29.10 -7.29 -5.99
N THR A 265 -30.31 -6.87 -5.61
CA THR A 265 -30.54 -5.81 -4.61
C THR A 265 -29.98 -6.14 -3.23
N GLU A 266 -30.25 -7.34 -2.72
CA GLU A 266 -29.84 -7.73 -1.36
C GLU A 266 -28.33 -7.93 -1.24
N ALA A 267 -27.71 -8.63 -2.18
CA ALA A 267 -26.26 -8.81 -2.18
C ALA A 267 -25.53 -7.47 -2.34
N ALA A 268 -25.98 -6.58 -3.24
CA ALA A 268 -25.41 -5.25 -3.38
C ALA A 268 -25.55 -4.41 -2.09
N LYS A 269 -26.68 -4.52 -1.38
CA LYS A 269 -26.90 -3.85 -0.09
C LYS A 269 -25.94 -4.40 0.98
N ALA A 270 -25.79 -5.72 1.09
CA ALA A 270 -24.87 -6.36 2.03
C ALA A 270 -23.41 -5.96 1.74
N ARG A 271 -22.97 -6.00 0.47
CA ARG A 271 -21.62 -5.58 0.05
C ARG A 271 -21.34 -4.12 0.44
N ARG A 272 -22.29 -3.20 0.22
CA ARG A 272 -22.14 -1.79 0.63
C ARG A 272 -22.07 -1.62 2.15
N ALA A 273 -22.92 -2.31 2.90
CA ALA A 273 -22.89 -2.25 4.36
C ALA A 273 -21.53 -2.73 4.90
N PHE A 274 -21.00 -3.80 4.31
CA PHE A 274 -19.68 -4.32 4.61
C PHE A 274 -18.57 -3.32 4.28
N GLU A 275 -18.55 -2.75 3.07
CA GLU A 275 -17.53 -1.78 2.67
C GLU A 275 -17.56 -0.50 3.53
N ILE A 276 -18.76 -0.05 3.94
CA ILE A 276 -18.92 1.06 4.90
C ILE A 276 -18.30 0.70 6.25
N ALA A 277 -18.56 -0.51 6.77
CA ALA A 277 -17.99 -0.97 8.03
C ALA A 277 -16.46 -1.05 7.96
N SER A 278 -15.91 -1.71 6.92
CA SER A 278 -14.47 -1.80 6.72
C SER A 278 -13.82 -0.43 6.52
N THR A 279 -14.50 0.50 5.84
CA THR A 279 -14.02 1.88 5.70
C THR A 279 -13.97 2.62 7.03
N ARG A 280 -14.99 2.44 7.89
CA ARG A 280 -15.00 3.03 9.23
C ARG A 280 -13.86 2.48 10.09
N GLU A 281 -13.63 1.18 10.05
CA GLU A 281 -12.52 0.52 10.77
C GLU A 281 -11.16 1.06 10.31
N ARG A 282 -10.89 1.09 8.99
CA ARG A 282 -9.65 1.67 8.44
C ARG A 282 -9.50 3.15 8.81
N THR A 283 -10.60 3.91 8.77
CA THR A 283 -10.59 5.33 9.14
C THR A 283 -10.24 5.54 10.61
N ALA A 284 -10.68 4.65 11.50
CA ALA A 284 -10.35 4.72 12.92
C ALA A 284 -8.86 4.46 13.20
N GLN A 285 -8.18 3.73 12.31
CA GLN A 285 -6.73 3.47 12.37
C GLN A 285 -5.88 4.60 11.77
N ARG A 286 -6.50 5.68 11.27
CA ARG A 286 -5.79 6.79 10.64
C ARG A 286 -5.11 7.68 11.67
N VAL A 287 -3.85 8.01 11.42
CA VAL A 287 -3.06 8.94 12.25
C VAL A 287 -2.57 10.13 11.43
N GLY A 288 -2.47 11.30 12.08
CA GLY A 288 -1.81 12.47 11.49
C GLY A 288 -0.28 12.31 11.59
N TRP A 289 0.45 12.62 10.53
CA TRP A 289 1.90 12.52 10.49
C TRP A 289 2.57 13.87 10.39
N CYS A 290 3.76 14.00 10.96
CA CYS A 290 4.57 15.19 10.72
C CYS A 290 5.08 15.14 9.28
N SER A 291 4.71 16.15 8.49
CA SER A 291 5.16 16.35 7.11
C SER A 291 6.66 16.63 7.04
N TYR A 292 7.30 17.07 8.13
CA TYR A 292 8.76 17.20 8.14
C TYR A 292 9.41 15.81 8.08
N MET A 293 10.15 15.57 7.01
CA MET A 293 10.82 14.30 6.68
C MET A 293 11.74 13.79 7.79
N GLY A 294 12.45 14.69 8.46
CA GLY A 294 13.36 14.35 9.57
C GLY A 294 12.63 13.96 10.87
N CYS A 295 11.29 13.94 10.87
CA CYS A 295 10.47 13.63 12.03
C CYS A 295 9.61 12.38 11.78
N ALA A 296 9.78 11.38 12.65
CA ALA A 296 8.98 10.15 12.64
C ALA A 296 7.74 10.22 13.56
N LYS A 297 7.42 11.40 14.12
CA LYS A 297 6.28 11.54 15.03
C LYS A 297 4.96 11.49 14.27
N HIS A 298 3.99 10.82 14.88
CA HIS A 298 2.58 10.81 14.49
C HIS A 298 1.71 11.24 15.68
N GLU A 299 0.49 11.66 15.40
CA GLU A 299 -0.52 11.93 16.42
C GLU A 299 -0.76 10.63 17.22
N PRO A 300 -0.86 10.71 18.55
CA PRO A 300 -1.22 9.57 19.37
C PRO A 300 -2.68 9.15 19.08
N GLU A 301 -2.97 7.86 19.23
CA GLU A 301 -4.28 7.27 18.92
C GLU A 301 -5.40 7.85 19.80
N ASP A 302 -5.07 8.23 21.04
CA ASP A 302 -5.99 8.85 21.99
C ASP A 302 -6.39 10.29 21.62
N GLY A 303 -5.75 10.86 20.59
CA GLY A 303 -5.98 12.23 20.15
C GLY A 303 -5.56 13.30 21.17
N SER A 304 -4.77 12.95 22.19
CA SER A 304 -4.30 13.85 23.23
C SER A 304 -3.45 15.01 22.68
N VAL A 305 -2.76 14.77 21.57
CA VAL A 305 -1.95 15.78 20.87
C VAL A 305 -2.39 15.87 19.42
N LYS A 306 -2.86 17.05 19.02
CA LYS A 306 -3.14 17.37 17.62
C LYS A 306 -1.97 18.10 17.00
N PHE A 307 -1.60 17.71 15.79
CA PHE A 307 -0.55 18.39 15.05
C PHE A 307 -1.06 19.72 14.49
N THR A 308 -0.17 20.72 14.44
CA THR A 308 -0.48 22.02 13.85
C THR A 308 -0.47 21.89 12.33
N ARG A 309 -1.40 22.55 11.64
CA ARG A 309 -1.46 22.58 10.18
C ARG A 309 -0.83 23.86 9.61
N CYS A 310 -0.30 23.79 8.39
CA CYS A 310 0.02 25.01 7.64
C CYS A 310 -1.27 25.72 7.20
N GLU A 311 -1.51 26.93 7.70
CA GLU A 311 -2.71 27.73 7.40
C GLU A 311 -2.80 28.09 5.92
N GLN A 312 -1.70 28.56 5.30
CA GLN A 312 -1.68 28.94 3.89
C GLN A 312 -2.05 27.79 2.95
N CYS A 313 -1.50 26.59 3.19
CA CYS A 313 -1.87 25.41 2.40
C CYS A 313 -3.33 25.02 2.59
N PHE A 314 -3.82 25.12 3.83
CA PHE A 314 -5.19 24.73 4.14
C PHE A 314 -6.21 25.72 3.56
N GLU A 315 -5.97 27.02 3.69
CA GLU A 315 -6.90 28.06 3.24
C GLU A 315 -6.91 28.20 1.72
N ASN A 316 -5.73 28.16 1.06
CA ASN A 316 -5.65 28.40 -0.38
C ASN A 316 -5.92 27.15 -1.21
N MET A 317 -5.50 25.98 -0.73
CA MET A 317 -5.49 24.73 -1.51
C MET A 317 -6.24 23.57 -0.85
N GLN A 318 -6.77 23.77 0.37
CA GLN A 318 -7.33 22.68 1.19
C GLN A 318 -6.35 21.51 1.45
N ARG A 319 -5.05 21.77 1.31
CA ARG A 319 -3.96 20.80 1.51
C ARG A 319 -3.63 20.66 2.99
N GLN A 320 -3.61 19.44 3.50
CA GLN A 320 -3.23 19.16 4.89
C GLN A 320 -1.73 18.91 5.04
N VAL A 321 -0.98 19.94 5.40
CA VAL A 321 0.42 19.80 5.80
C VAL A 321 0.50 19.93 7.33
N LEU A 322 0.80 18.82 8.00
CA LEU A 322 0.74 18.70 9.46
C LEU A 322 2.14 18.70 10.06
N TYR A 323 2.31 19.32 11.22
CA TYR A 323 3.58 19.38 11.93
C TYR A 323 3.36 19.12 13.40
N CYS A 324 4.21 18.28 14.01
CA CYS A 324 4.17 18.04 15.44
C CYS A 324 4.67 19.25 16.27
N SER A 325 5.35 20.22 15.64
CA SER A 325 5.84 21.44 16.29
C SER A 325 6.21 22.52 15.26
N SER A 326 6.23 23.79 15.69
CA SER A 326 6.71 24.91 14.86
C SER A 326 8.17 24.72 14.40
N LYS A 327 9.02 24.07 15.21
CA LYS A 327 10.40 23.72 14.81
C LYS A 327 10.43 22.82 13.57
N CYS A 328 9.55 21.81 13.50
CA CYS A 328 9.44 20.94 12.32
C CYS A 328 8.92 21.71 11.11
N GLN A 329 7.92 22.58 11.29
CA GLN A 329 7.42 23.44 10.23
C GLN A 329 8.51 24.36 9.67
N GLN A 330 9.30 25.01 10.52
CA GLN A 330 10.40 25.88 10.09
C GLN A 330 11.52 25.11 9.38
N ALA A 331 11.82 23.89 9.83
CA ALA A 331 12.81 23.03 9.18
C ALA A 331 12.32 22.60 7.78
N ASP A 332 11.07 22.14 7.67
CA ASP A 332 10.47 21.74 6.39
C ASP A 332 10.30 22.93 5.44
N TRP A 333 10.00 24.12 5.98
CA TRP A 333 9.92 25.38 5.23
C TRP A 333 11.22 25.69 4.49
N LYS A 334 12.36 25.58 5.19
CA LYS A 334 13.69 25.83 4.61
C LYS A 334 14.08 24.76 3.59
N LEU A 335 13.60 23.54 3.76
CA LEU A 335 13.98 22.41 2.94
C LEU A 335 13.19 22.32 1.63
N ARG A 336 11.86 22.41 1.70
CA ARG A 336 10.98 22.12 0.55
C ARG A 336 9.64 22.85 0.57
N HIS A 337 9.05 23.06 1.75
CA HIS A 337 7.65 23.46 1.84
C HIS A 337 7.41 24.86 1.28
N ARG A 338 8.41 25.77 1.37
CA ARG A 338 8.34 27.12 0.80
C ARG A 338 8.01 27.14 -0.70
N GLU A 339 8.46 26.14 -1.45
CA GLU A 339 8.28 26.12 -2.91
C GLU A 339 6.84 25.83 -3.30
N VAL A 340 6.13 25.03 -2.49
CA VAL A 340 4.78 24.51 -2.77
C VAL A 340 3.69 25.10 -1.89
N CYS A 341 4.05 25.88 -0.86
CA CYS A 341 3.10 26.39 0.12
C CYS A 341 2.07 27.33 -0.53
N GLY A 342 0.78 26.96 -0.41
CA GLY A 342 -0.33 27.76 -0.93
C GLY A 342 -0.38 27.87 -2.46
N LYS A 343 0.30 26.98 -3.20
CA LYS A 343 0.31 26.96 -4.66
C LYS A 343 -0.30 25.67 -5.22
N SER A 344 -0.94 25.79 -6.38
CA SER A 344 -1.25 24.64 -7.24
C SER A 344 0.04 23.91 -7.60
N LEU A 345 -0.04 22.58 -7.60
CA LEU A 345 1.07 21.73 -7.98
C LEU A 345 1.01 21.50 -9.48
N THR A 346 2.18 21.33 -10.10
CA THR A 346 2.32 20.70 -11.42
C THR A 346 2.92 19.33 -11.23
N PHE A 347 2.79 18.44 -12.22
CA PHE A 347 3.43 17.13 -12.15
C PHE A 347 4.95 17.25 -11.97
N ASP A 348 5.59 18.15 -12.72
CA ASP A 348 7.05 18.34 -12.61
C ASP A 348 7.46 18.81 -11.21
N ALA A 349 6.70 19.76 -10.62
CA ALA A 349 7.00 20.24 -9.28
C ALA A 349 6.92 19.14 -8.22
N VAL A 350 5.99 18.18 -8.34
CA VAL A 350 5.87 17.06 -7.40
C VAL A 350 6.87 15.94 -7.66
N ALA A 351 7.23 15.71 -8.93
CA ALA A 351 8.19 14.68 -9.33
C ALA A 351 9.63 15.06 -8.95
N THR A 352 9.95 16.35 -8.90
CA THR A 352 11.30 16.85 -8.56
C THR A 352 11.44 17.30 -7.11
N LEU A 353 10.47 17.03 -6.23
CA LEU A 353 10.56 17.48 -4.84
C LEU A 353 11.88 16.96 -4.21
N PRO A 354 12.66 17.85 -3.54
CA PRO A 354 14.02 17.54 -3.11
C PRO A 354 14.14 16.21 -2.37
N GLU A 355 15.18 15.46 -2.74
CA GLU A 355 15.50 14.15 -2.18
C GLU A 355 15.79 14.22 -0.67
N HIS A 356 15.62 13.08 0.00
CA HIS A 356 15.95 12.96 1.42
C HIS A 356 17.44 12.72 1.62
N PRO A 357 18.12 13.49 2.48
CA PRO A 357 19.21 12.91 3.23
C PRO A 357 18.58 11.84 4.12
N ALA A 358 18.94 10.58 3.88
CA ALA A 358 18.53 9.50 4.75
C ALA A 358 18.92 9.85 6.18
N ASN A 359 17.95 9.78 7.09
CA ASN A 359 18.20 10.06 8.48
C ASN A 359 19.15 8.96 9.00
N SER A 360 20.45 9.25 9.05
CA SER A 360 21.53 8.32 9.40
C SER A 360 21.42 7.75 10.82
N ASN A 361 20.42 8.20 11.59
CA ASN A 361 20.16 7.78 12.96
C ASN A 361 19.25 6.55 13.08
N LEU A 362 18.77 5.98 11.96
CA LEU A 362 18.35 4.57 11.91
C LEU A 362 19.59 3.69 11.68
N ALA A 363 20.60 3.85 12.54
CA ALA A 363 21.67 2.87 12.66
C ALA A 363 20.99 1.59 13.17
N VAL A 364 20.85 0.62 12.28
CA VAL A 364 20.56 -0.76 12.66
C VAL A 364 21.69 -1.15 13.60
N HIS A 365 21.41 -1.19 14.91
CA HIS A 365 22.33 -1.78 15.88
C HIS A 365 22.45 -3.26 15.51
N ALA A 366 23.51 -3.59 14.78
CA ALA A 366 23.91 -4.95 14.48
C ALA A 366 24.60 -5.53 15.71
N ASP A 367 23.84 -5.75 16.79
CA ASP A 367 24.26 -6.66 17.86
C ASP A 367 23.97 -8.09 17.37
N LEU A 368 24.88 -8.59 16.53
CA LEU A 368 24.92 -9.99 16.10
C LEU A 368 25.77 -10.77 17.09
N ASP A 369 25.15 -11.31 18.15
CA ASP A 369 25.73 -12.41 18.92
C ASP A 369 24.65 -13.44 19.33
N GLY A 370 24.81 -14.65 18.79
CA GLY A 370 24.59 -15.90 19.56
C GLY A 370 23.16 -16.38 19.86
N GLY A 371 22.21 -16.31 18.93
CA GLY A 371 20.93 -17.02 19.09
C GLY A 371 21.10 -18.56 18.99
N PRO A 372 20.50 -19.37 19.87
CA PRO A 372 20.63 -20.83 19.83
C PRO A 372 20.00 -21.44 18.58
N PRO A 373 20.51 -22.59 18.10
CA PRO A 373 20.00 -23.27 16.91
C PRO A 373 18.54 -23.70 17.10
N TRP A 374 17.69 -23.25 16.18
CA TRP A 374 16.27 -23.57 16.14
C TRP A 374 16.08 -25.05 15.75
N THR A 375 15.75 -25.91 16.71
CA THR A 375 15.42 -27.32 16.43
C THR A 375 13.99 -27.41 15.93
N GLY A 376 13.84 -27.75 14.65
CA GLY A 376 12.55 -27.80 13.97
C GLY A 376 11.65 -28.95 14.45
N SER A 377 10.56 -28.59 15.10
CA SER A 377 9.32 -29.36 15.12
C SER A 377 8.19 -28.47 15.60
N ASP A 378 7.52 -27.73 14.71
CA ASP A 378 6.20 -27.18 15.02
C ASP A 378 5.40 -26.83 13.76
N GLN A 379 4.41 -27.68 13.48
CA GLN A 379 3.36 -27.46 12.48
C GLN A 379 2.14 -26.71 13.06
N GLN A 380 2.17 -26.24 14.31
CA GLN A 380 0.96 -25.76 15.01
C GLN A 380 0.75 -24.23 15.12
N VAL A 381 1.67 -23.37 14.64
CA VAL A 381 1.58 -21.92 14.96
C VAL A 381 0.53 -21.14 14.15
N VAL A 382 -0.08 -21.69 13.09
CA VAL A 382 -0.94 -20.87 12.20
C VAL A 382 -2.40 -20.70 12.68
N ALA A 383 -2.82 -21.39 13.74
CA ALA A 383 -4.19 -21.26 14.26
C ALA A 383 -4.42 -19.95 15.06
N HIS A 384 -3.37 -19.27 15.53
CA HIS A 384 -3.55 -18.13 16.44
C HIS A 384 -3.89 -16.80 15.76
N VAL A 385 -3.69 -16.68 14.43
CA VAL A 385 -3.96 -15.43 13.69
C VAL A 385 -5.45 -15.27 13.33
N TYR A 386 -6.26 -16.33 13.43
CA TYR A 386 -7.69 -16.29 13.05
C TYR A 386 -8.69 -16.16 14.20
N LYS A 387 -8.26 -16.16 15.47
CA LYS A 387 -9.17 -16.21 16.63
C LYS A 387 -9.47 -14.87 17.32
N SER A 388 -8.95 -13.75 16.83
CA SER A 388 -9.09 -12.46 17.52
C SER A 388 -10.22 -11.57 16.96
N THR A 389 -11.41 -12.12 16.69
CA THR A 389 -12.66 -11.36 16.55
C THR A 389 -13.84 -12.27 16.84
N ASN A 390 -14.10 -12.55 18.11
CA ASN A 390 -15.41 -12.99 18.58
C ASN A 390 -15.51 -12.70 20.08
N LEU A 391 -15.93 -11.49 20.42
CA LEU A 391 -16.40 -11.14 21.75
C LEU A 391 -17.66 -10.26 21.63
N ALA A 392 -18.65 -10.64 22.45
CA ALA A 392 -19.92 -9.98 22.73
C ALA A 392 -21.10 -10.19 21.74
N SER A 393 -21.67 -11.40 21.78
CA SER A 393 -23.13 -11.53 21.85
C SER A 393 -23.46 -12.38 23.07
N GLY A 394 -23.60 -11.71 24.21
CA GLY A 394 -24.06 -12.28 25.47
C GLY A 394 -25.30 -11.54 25.96
N GLY A 395 -26.42 -12.27 26.00
CA GLY A 395 -27.42 -12.26 27.07
C GLY A 395 -28.10 -10.95 27.45
N GLY A 396 -29.37 -10.85 27.09
CA GLY A 396 -30.38 -9.92 27.61
C GLY A 396 -31.73 -10.22 26.97
#